data_AF-A0DNE5-F1
#
_entry.id   AF-A0DNE5-F1
#
_cell.length_a   1.000
_cell.length_b   1.000
_cell.length_c   1.000
_cell.angle_alpha   90.00
_cell.angle_beta   90.00
_cell.angle_gamma   90.00
#
_symmetry.space_group_name_H-M   'P 1'
#
loop_
_entity.id
_entity.type
_entity.pdbx_description
1 polymer ?
#
loop_
_entity_poly.entity_id
_entity_poly.type
_entity_poly.pdbx_seq_one_letter_code
_entity_poly.pdbx_strand_id
1 'polypeptide(L)'
;MSKPAKFIAILYDILEKESFQTTIRWTKDGKGFQILRIPEFQSNIMEEFFNTQNFQSFLRQLSLYGFKMKKNEKNQKIYNHPLFFQGNQYELWLFQLRTSQNLKKEKSKRKWRTIF
;
A
#
# COMPACT_ATOMS: atom_id res chain seq x y z
N MET A 1 9.72 12.08 -5.29
CA MET A 1 8.43 11.45 -4.94
C MET A 1 7.88 10.72 -6.15
N SER A 2 7.54 9.43 -6.03
CA SER A 2 7.02 8.64 -7.15
C SER A 2 5.59 9.06 -7.54
N LYS A 3 5.25 8.96 -8.83
CA LYS A 3 3.89 9.25 -9.33
C LYS A 3 2.88 8.31 -8.66
N PRO A 4 1.62 8.73 -8.42
CA PRO A 4 0.69 7.94 -7.63
C PRO A 4 0.40 6.53 -8.18
N ALA A 5 0.33 6.43 -9.50
CA ALA A 5 0.17 5.14 -10.18
C ALA A 5 1.36 4.20 -9.93
N LYS A 6 2.57 4.74 -9.75
CA LYS A 6 3.81 3.97 -9.59
C LYS A 6 3.87 3.25 -8.24
N PHE A 7 3.40 3.87 -7.14
CA PHE A 7 3.44 3.22 -5.82
C PHE A 7 2.54 1.96 -5.79
N ILE A 8 1.33 2.06 -6.32
CA ILE A 8 0.37 0.96 -6.33
C ILE A 8 0.80 -0.18 -7.25
N ALA A 9 1.28 0.14 -8.45
CA ALA A 9 1.80 -0.86 -9.37
C ALA A 9 2.94 -1.66 -8.72
N ILE A 10 3.94 -0.96 -8.17
CA ILE A 10 5.07 -1.57 -7.49
C ILE A 10 4.63 -2.44 -6.31
N LEU A 11 3.72 -1.94 -5.47
CA LEU A 11 3.23 -2.70 -4.31
C LEU A 11 2.54 -4.00 -4.76
N TYR A 12 1.74 -3.96 -5.83
CA TYR A 12 1.10 -5.15 -6.38
C TYR A 12 2.14 -6.14 -6.92
N ASP A 13 3.10 -5.67 -7.72
CA ASP A 13 4.15 -6.52 -8.28
C ASP A 13 4.98 -7.22 -7.20
N ILE A 14 5.26 -6.52 -6.09
CA ILE A 14 5.96 -7.10 -4.93
C ILE A 14 5.12 -8.21 -4.27
N LEU A 15 3.80 -8.02 -4.15
CA LEU A 15 2.89 -8.98 -3.52
C LEU A 15 2.65 -10.23 -4.37
N GLU A 16 2.80 -10.14 -5.70
CA GLU A 16 2.69 -11.28 -6.62
C GLU A 16 3.97 -12.14 -6.66
N LYS A 17 5.13 -11.61 -6.24
CA LYS A 17 6.39 -12.34 -6.26
C LYS A 17 6.49 -13.35 -5.11
N GLU A 18 6.66 -14.62 -5.45
CA GLU A 18 6.83 -15.70 -4.46
C GLU A 18 8.05 -15.49 -3.56
N SER A 19 9.13 -14.91 -4.11
CA SER A 19 10.37 -14.62 -3.38
C SER A 19 10.18 -13.72 -2.16
N PHE A 20 9.12 -12.90 -2.13
CA PHE A 20 8.86 -11.97 -1.04
C PHE A 20 7.80 -12.47 -0.05
N GLN A 21 7.19 -13.64 -0.27
CA GLN A 21 6.05 -14.11 0.53
C GLN A 21 6.36 -14.28 2.03
N THR A 22 7.61 -14.54 2.39
CA THR A 22 8.05 -14.63 3.80
C THR A 22 8.11 -13.26 4.50
N THR A 23 8.18 -12.19 3.72
CA THR A 23 8.39 -10.81 4.18
C THR A 23 7.11 -9.97 4.04
N ILE A 24 6.45 -10.05 2.89
CA ILE A 24 5.17 -9.41 2.58
C ILE A 24 4.33 -10.34 1.70
N ARG A 25 3.06 -10.54 2.01
CA ARG A 25 2.18 -11.41 1.22
C ARG A 25 0.71 -11.05 1.31
N TRP A 26 -0.05 -11.50 0.32
CA TRP A 26 -1.51 -11.56 0.39
C TRP A 26 -1.99 -12.41 1.58
N THR A 27 -3.17 -12.07 2.09
CA THR A 27 -3.93 -12.93 3.01
C THR A 27 -4.47 -14.14 2.26
N LYS A 28 -4.86 -15.20 2.97
CA LYS A 28 -5.36 -16.44 2.34
C LYS A 28 -6.59 -16.23 1.45
N ASP A 29 -7.41 -15.23 1.76
CA ASP A 29 -8.59 -14.86 0.99
C ASP A 29 -8.31 -13.84 -0.12
N GLY A 30 -7.06 -13.39 -0.28
CA GLY A 30 -6.63 -12.44 -1.31
C GLY A 30 -7.13 -11.01 -1.13
N LYS A 31 -7.92 -10.70 -0.09
CA LYS A 31 -8.60 -9.40 0.10
C LYS A 31 -7.76 -8.33 0.80
N GLY A 32 -6.54 -8.67 1.17
CA GLY A 32 -5.60 -7.76 1.80
C GLY A 32 -4.22 -8.37 1.87
N PHE A 33 -3.29 -7.66 2.47
CA PHE A 33 -1.92 -8.13 2.62
C PHE A 33 -1.39 -7.85 4.02
N GLN A 34 -0.32 -8.56 4.36
CA GLN A 34 0.36 -8.46 5.65
C GLN A 34 1.87 -8.33 5.43
N ILE A 35 2.50 -7.56 6.31
CA ILE A 35 3.96 -7.41 6.36
C ILE A 35 4.41 -8.22 7.58
N LEU A 36 5.10 -9.33 7.31
CA LEU A 36 5.49 -10.32 8.29
C LEU A 36 6.81 -9.98 8.98
N ARG A 37 7.78 -9.49 8.20
CA ARG A 37 9.13 -9.18 8.68
C ARG A 37 9.50 -7.75 8.33
N ILE A 38 9.22 -6.83 9.24
CA ILE A 38 9.42 -5.39 9.02
C ILE A 38 10.90 -5.05 8.73
N PRO A 39 11.90 -5.57 9.47
CA PRO A 39 13.30 -5.25 9.20
C PRO A 39 13.73 -5.66 7.78
N GLU A 40 13.41 -6.90 7.37
CA GLU A 40 13.69 -7.39 6.01
C GLU A 40 12.91 -6.63 4.94
N PHE A 41 11.68 -6.22 5.23
CA PHE A 41 10.90 -5.38 4.33
C PHE A 41 11.61 -4.03 4.09
N GLN A 42 12.12 -3.40 5.15
CA GLN A 42 12.82 -2.11 5.05
C GLN A 42 14.14 -2.24 4.28
N SER A 43 14.99 -3.22 4.62
CA SER A 43 16.32 -3.36 4.02
C SER A 43 16.27 -3.86 2.57
N ASN A 44 15.38 -4.82 2.27
CA ASN A 44 15.42 -5.51 0.98
C ASN A 44 14.41 -4.91 0.01
N ILE A 45 13.18 -4.67 0.45
CA ILE A 45 12.08 -4.28 -0.44
C ILE A 45 11.97 -2.75 -0.53
N MET A 46 12.09 -2.03 0.59
CA MET A 46 11.89 -0.58 0.54
C MET A 46 13.05 0.15 -0.14
N GLU A 47 14.28 -0.30 0.08
CA GLU A 47 15.46 0.23 -0.62
C GLU A 47 15.38 -0.02 -2.12
N GLU A 48 15.11 -1.27 -2.53
CA GLU A 48 15.08 -1.68 -3.94
C GLU A 48 13.94 -1.01 -4.72
N PHE A 49 12.73 -0.97 -4.16
CA PHE A 49 11.53 -0.58 -4.93
C PHE A 49 11.02 0.83 -4.64
N PHE A 50 11.25 1.36 -3.44
CA PHE A 50 10.70 2.65 -2.99
C PHE A 50 11.77 3.72 -2.72
N ASN A 51 13.06 3.36 -2.80
CA ASN A 51 14.21 4.24 -2.57
C ASN A 51 14.14 4.98 -1.23
N THR A 52 13.69 4.28 -0.18
CA THR A 52 13.62 4.80 1.20
C THR A 52 13.62 3.65 2.18
N GLN A 53 14.31 3.77 3.31
CA GLN A 53 14.18 2.80 4.42
C GLN A 53 13.07 3.17 5.41
N ASN A 54 12.46 4.35 5.28
CA ASN A 54 11.53 4.86 6.28
C ASN A 54 10.15 4.21 6.14
N PHE A 55 9.88 3.22 6.99
CA PHE A 55 8.61 2.49 7.02
C PHE A 55 7.39 3.41 7.21
N GLN A 56 7.53 4.51 7.95
CA GLN A 56 6.44 5.46 8.15
C GLN A 56 6.04 6.15 6.85
N SER A 57 6.99 6.40 5.94
CA SER A 57 6.70 6.90 4.59
C SER A 57 5.84 5.92 3.80
N PHE A 58 6.11 4.61 3.93
CA PHE A 58 5.31 3.56 3.31
C PHE A 58 3.88 3.51 3.89
N LEU A 59 3.73 3.53 5.21
CA LEU A 59 2.42 3.58 5.85
C LEU A 59 1.62 4.84 5.47
N ARG A 60 2.31 5.98 5.31
CA ARG A 60 1.70 7.21 4.83
C ARG A 60 1.20 7.07 3.40
N GLN A 61 1.96 6.42 2.51
CA GLN A 61 1.48 6.11 1.16
C GLN A 61 0.23 5.24 1.24
N LEU A 62 0.22 4.15 2.01
CA LEU A 62 -0.97 3.31 2.19
C LEU A 62 -2.20 4.12 2.64
N SER A 63 -2.05 4.96 3.66
CA SER A 63 -3.12 5.84 4.15
C SER A 63 -3.61 6.80 3.06
N LEU A 64 -2.70 7.36 2.26
CA LEU A 64 -3.03 8.26 1.14
C LEU A 64 -3.84 7.57 0.04
N TYR A 65 -3.61 6.29 -0.23
CA TYR A 65 -4.42 5.50 -1.19
C TYR A 65 -5.68 4.90 -0.56
N GLY A 66 -5.98 5.20 0.71
CA GLY A 66 -7.21 4.76 1.36
C GLY A 66 -7.15 3.33 1.89
N PHE A 67 -5.97 2.71 1.98
CA PHE A 67 -5.84 1.42 2.66
C PHE A 67 -6.20 1.54 4.13
N LYS A 68 -6.91 0.54 4.64
CA LYS A 68 -7.27 0.43 6.04
C LYS A 68 -6.48 -0.68 6.69
N MET A 69 -5.96 -0.40 7.89
CA MET A 69 -5.28 -1.39 8.72
C MET A 69 -6.28 -1.98 9.71
N LYS A 70 -6.36 -3.31 9.76
CA LYS A 70 -7.15 -4.08 10.72
C LYS A 70 -6.25 -5.10 11.41
N LYS A 71 -6.65 -5.54 12.60
CA LYS A 71 -6.01 -6.67 13.27
C LYS A 71 -6.86 -7.91 13.06
N ASN A 72 -6.24 -9.04 12.73
CA ASN A 72 -6.93 -10.33 12.74
C ASN A 72 -7.00 -10.90 14.17
N GLU A 73 -7.61 -12.07 14.31
CA GLU A 73 -7.74 -12.80 15.57
C GLU A 73 -6.39 -13.09 16.25
N LYS A 74 -5.32 -13.19 15.46
CA LYS A 74 -3.93 -13.39 15.94
C LYS A 74 -3.19 -12.07 16.19
N ASN A 75 -3.91 -10.94 16.26
CA ASN A 75 -3.37 -9.60 16.44
C ASN A 75 -2.37 -9.15 15.34
N GLN A 76 -2.39 -9.81 14.19
CA GLN A 76 -1.54 -9.46 13.05
C GLN A 76 -2.18 -8.33 12.24
N LYS A 77 -1.36 -7.40 11.78
CA LYS A 77 -1.82 -6.24 10.99
C LYS A 77 -2.07 -6.66 9.54
N ILE A 78 -3.30 -6.45 9.07
CA ILE A 78 -3.73 -6.66 7.69
C ILE A 78 -4.11 -5.31 7.10
N TYR A 79 -3.54 -5.00 5.94
CA TYR A 79 -3.86 -3.83 5.14
C TYR A 79 -4.76 -4.25 3.98
N ASN A 80 -5.92 -3.60 3.83
CA ASN A 80 -6.88 -3.93 2.77
C ASN A 80 -7.42 -2.66 2.11
N HIS A 81 -7.85 -2.83 0.86
CA HIS A 81 -8.61 -1.83 0.11
C HIS A 81 -9.60 -2.56 -0.82
N PRO A 82 -10.86 -2.13 -0.96
CA PRO A 82 -11.88 -2.87 -1.74
C PRO A 82 -11.51 -3.12 -3.21
N LEU A 83 -10.71 -2.24 -3.81
CA LEU A 83 -10.24 -2.33 -5.19
C LEU A 83 -8.79 -2.87 -5.32
N PHE A 84 -8.23 -3.41 -4.25
CA PHE A 84 -6.86 -3.95 -4.23
C PHE A 84 -6.87 -5.35 -3.61
N PHE A 85 -6.92 -6.36 -4.48
CA PHE A 85 -6.95 -7.77 -4.09
C PHE A 85 -6.20 -8.63 -5.11
N GLN A 86 -5.79 -9.81 -4.67
CA GLN A 86 -4.96 -10.73 -5.45
C GLN A 86 -5.64 -11.17 -6.75
N GLY A 87 -4.85 -11.31 -7.82
CA GLY A 87 -5.32 -11.82 -9.11
C GLY A 87 -6.10 -10.82 -9.98
N ASN A 88 -6.16 -9.54 -9.59
CA ASN A 88 -6.99 -8.54 -10.24
C ASN A 88 -6.20 -7.42 -10.92
N GLN A 89 -5.46 -7.78 -11.98
CA GLN A 89 -4.65 -6.80 -12.71
C GLN A 89 -5.48 -5.73 -13.45
N TYR A 90 -6.69 -6.06 -13.92
CA TYR A 90 -7.53 -5.15 -14.68
C TYR A 90 -8.13 -4.01 -13.82
N GLU A 91 -8.56 -4.29 -12.59
CA GLU A 91 -9.09 -3.25 -11.69
C GLU A 91 -8.00 -2.40 -11.02
N LEU A 92 -6.72 -2.80 -11.08
CA LEU A 92 -5.61 -1.96 -10.59
C LEU A 92 -5.58 -0.62 -11.32
N TRP A 93 -5.89 -0.61 -12.63
CA TRP A 93 -5.97 0.62 -13.39
C TRP A 93 -7.12 1.52 -12.91
N LEU A 94 -8.30 0.95 -12.64
CA LEU A 94 -9.45 1.68 -12.07
C LEU A 94 -9.14 2.21 -10.67
N PHE A 95 -8.42 1.43 -9.86
CA PHE A 95 -7.95 1.86 -8.55
C PHE A 95 -6.97 3.03 -8.63
N GLN A 96 -6.00 2.98 -9.55
CA GLN A 96 -5.07 4.10 -9.81
C GLN A 96 -5.80 5.37 -10.27
N LEU A 97 -6.84 5.23 -11.09
CA LEU A 97 -7.66 6.36 -11.56
C LEU A 97 -8.45 7.00 -10.41
N ARG A 98 -9.12 6.19 -9.59
CA ARG A 98 -9.96 6.67 -8.47
C ARG A 98 -9.13 7.23 -7.32
N THR A 99 -7.97 6.65 -7.04
CA THR A 99 -7.04 7.16 -6.02
C THR A 99 -6.45 8.51 -6.41
N SER A 100 -6.13 8.74 -7.69
CA SER A 100 -5.70 10.05 -8.18
C SER A 100 -6.72 11.16 -7.88
N GLN A 101 -8.02 10.88 -8.04
CA GLN A 101 -9.08 11.84 -7.70
C GLN A 101 -9.23 12.06 -6.17
N ASN A 102 -9.15 10.98 -5.38
CA ASN A 102 -9.20 11.09 -3.92
C ASN A 102 -7.99 11.84 -3.34
N LEU A 103 -6.79 11.65 -3.88
CA LEU A 103 -5.58 12.40 -3.49
C LEU A 103 -5.72 13.91 -3.73
N LYS A 104 -6.41 14.33 -4.81
CA LYS A 104 -6.71 15.75 -5.07
C LYS A 104 -7.67 16.32 -4.02
N LYS A 105 -8.73 15.58 -3.67
CA LYS A 105 -9.69 15.98 -2.63
C LYS A 105 -9.04 16.07 -1.25
N GLU A 106 -8.20 15.11 -0.88
CA GLU A 106 -7.51 15.06 0.41
C GLU A 106 -6.49 16.19 0.58
N LYS A 107 -5.72 16.49 -0.48
CA LYS A 107 -4.79 17.64 -0.50
C LYS A 107 -5.53 18.97 -0.36
N SER A 108 -6.68 19.11 -1.02
CA SER A 108 -7.53 20.29 -0.87
C SER A 108 -8.00 20.45 0.58
N LYS A 109 -8.56 19.40 1.19
CA LYS A 109 -8.98 19.41 2.61
C LYS A 109 -7.86 19.75 3.59
N ARG A 110 -6.66 19.19 3.41
CA ARG A 110 -5.51 19.51 4.29
C ARG A 110 -5.07 20.97 4.18
N LYS A 111 -5.09 21.56 2.98
CA LYS A 111 -4.78 22.97 2.75
C LYS A 111 -5.74 23.89 3.53
N TRP A 112 -7.04 23.58 3.54
CA TRP A 112 -8.04 24.35 4.30
C TRP A 112 -7.85 24.28 5.82
N ARG A 113 -7.31 23.17 6.35
CA ARG A 113 -7.06 22.99 7.80
C ARG A 113 -5.83 23.73 8.33
N THR A 114 -5.02 24.35 7.47
CA THR A 114 -3.79 25.07 7.87
C THR A 114 -3.94 26.59 7.76
N ILE A 115 -5.12 27.07 7.38
CA ILE A 115 -5.44 28.50 7.16
C ILE A 115 -6.34 29.05 8.30
N PHE A 116 -6.64 28.23 9.31
CA PHE A 116 -7.31 28.61 10.55
C PHE A 116 -6.55 28.03 11.74
#